data_AF-A0A0V0QXI2-F1
#
_entry.id   AF-A0A0V0QXI2-F1
#
_cell.length_a   1.000
_cell.length_b   1.000
_cell.length_c   1.000
_cell.angle_alpha   90.00
_cell.angle_beta   90.00
_cell.angle_gamma   90.00
#
_symmetry.space_group_name_H-M   'P 1'
#
loop_
_entity.id
_entity.type
_entity.pdbx_description
1 polymer ?
#
loop_
_entity_poly.entity_id
_entity_poly.type
_entity_poly.pdbx_seq_one_letter_code
_entity_poly.pdbx_strand_id
1 'polypeptide(L)'
;MASFFQTLFENIKSKVDQLKSYVEQQGNKIDFIFMVGGFSESPFLKNEIVSKFESKTLQVLVPRRPQVSVIRGAAMYGLNPRTISSRIAKKTYGINTKYQIIMLQN
;
A
#
# COMPACT_ATOMS: atom_id res chain seq x y z
N MET A 1 6.83 -8.75 -25.59
CA MET A 1 7.27 -8.03 -24.35
C MET A 1 6.31 -8.19 -23.19
N ALA A 2 4.99 -8.13 -23.38
CA ALA A 2 4.02 -8.33 -22.29
C ALA A 2 4.17 -9.68 -21.56
N SER A 3 4.42 -10.76 -22.30
CA SER A 3 4.58 -12.11 -21.74
C SER A 3 5.70 -12.25 -20.70
N PHE A 4 6.80 -11.50 -20.85
CA PHE A 4 7.94 -11.57 -19.93
C PHE A 4 7.58 -11.07 -18.52
N PHE A 5 6.76 -10.03 -18.43
CA PHE A 5 6.36 -9.42 -17.16
C PHE A 5 5.01 -9.92 -16.63
N GLN A 6 4.34 -10.84 -17.34
CA GLN A 6 2.99 -11.28 -16.96
C GLN A 6 2.95 -11.83 -15.53
N THR A 7 3.86 -12.75 -15.20
CA THR A 7 3.95 -13.34 -13.85
C THR A 7 4.18 -12.27 -12.78
N LEU A 8 5.01 -11.26 -13.09
CA LEU A 8 5.23 -10.13 -12.16
C LEU A 8 3.93 -9.35 -11.94
N PHE A 9 3.19 -9.04 -13.00
CA PHE A 9 1.94 -8.29 -12.89
C PHE A 9 0.85 -9.08 -12.16
N GLU A 10 0.74 -10.39 -12.40
CA GLU A 10 -0.17 -11.24 -11.62
C GLU A 10 0.20 -11.27 -10.14
N ASN A 11 1.49 -11.36 -9.81
CA ASN A 11 1.94 -11.31 -8.42
C ASN A 11 1.63 -9.96 -7.75
N ILE A 12 1.79 -8.85 -8.48
CA ILE A 12 1.43 -7.52 -7.97
C ILE A 12 -0.07 -7.43 -7.73
N LYS A 13 -0.91 -7.84 -8.71
CA LYS A 13 -2.37 -7.84 -8.58
C LYS A 13 -2.82 -8.70 -7.40
N SER A 14 -2.32 -9.94 -7.31
CA SER A 14 -2.60 -10.85 -6.19
C SER A 14 -2.25 -10.21 -4.85
N LYS A 15 -1.11 -9.51 -4.77
CA LYS A 15 -0.70 -8.86 -3.51
C LYS A 15 -1.60 -7.68 -3.14
N VAL A 16 -2.01 -6.88 -4.11
CA VAL A 16 -2.95 -5.76 -3.89
C VAL A 16 -4.33 -6.29 -3.47
N ASP A 17 -4.82 -7.35 -4.10
CA ASP A 17 -6.07 -8.03 -3.71
C ASP A 17 -6.00 -8.51 -2.25
N GLN A 18 -4.92 -9.18 -1.85
CA GLN A 18 -4.72 -9.62 -0.45
C GLN A 18 -4.77 -8.46 0.55
N LEU A 19 -4.11 -7.34 0.23
CA LEU A 19 -4.11 -6.15 1.10
C LEU A 19 -5.48 -5.50 1.17
N LYS A 20 -6.20 -5.43 0.03
CA LYS A 20 -7.56 -4.90 -0.02
C LYS A 20 -8.52 -5.73 0.83
N SER A 21 -8.51 -7.06 0.67
CA SER A 21 -9.34 -7.95 1.49
C SER A 21 -9.01 -7.85 2.98
N TYR A 22 -7.73 -7.69 3.35
CA TYR A 22 -7.35 -7.49 4.74
C TYR A 22 -7.96 -6.21 5.33
N VAL A 23 -7.89 -5.08 4.61
CA VAL A 23 -8.47 -3.81 5.07
C VAL A 23 -9.99 -3.90 5.18
N GLU A 24 -10.65 -4.53 4.21
CA GLU A 24 -12.11 -4.74 4.21
C GLU A 24 -12.56 -5.63 5.38
N GLN A 25 -11.80 -6.67 5.73
CA GLN A 25 -12.07 -7.52 6.90
C GLN A 25 -11.97 -6.76 8.23
N GLN A 26 -11.19 -5.68 8.28
CA GLN A 26 -11.14 -4.79 9.45
C GLN A 26 -12.27 -3.75 9.45
N GLY A 27 -13.23 -3.83 8.52
CA GLY A 27 -14.33 -2.88 8.39
C GLY A 27 -13.92 -1.52 7.82
N ASN A 28 -12.71 -1.40 7.26
CA ASN A 28 -12.21 -0.15 6.70
C ASN A 28 -12.40 -0.10 5.18
N LYS A 29 -12.56 1.12 4.66
CA LYS A 29 -12.70 1.38 3.21
C LYS A 29 -11.37 1.90 2.64
N ILE A 30 -11.07 1.51 1.40
CA ILE A 30 -9.96 2.07 0.61
C ILE A 30 -10.53 3.01 -0.45
N ASP A 31 -10.21 4.30 -0.34
CA ASP A 31 -10.64 5.31 -1.33
C ASP A 31 -9.62 5.51 -2.46
N PHE A 32 -8.33 5.30 -2.19
CA PHE A 32 -7.26 5.60 -3.13
C PHE A 32 -6.16 4.53 -3.13
N ILE A 33 -5.64 4.23 -4.32
CA ILE A 33 -4.38 3.52 -4.54
C ILE A 33 -3.39 4.47 -5.19
N PHE A 34 -2.29 4.78 -4.51
CA PHE A 34 -1.22 5.60 -5.07
C PHE A 34 -0.11 4.71 -5.65
N MET A 35 0.13 4.82 -6.96
CA MET A 35 1.24 4.12 -7.62
C MET A 35 2.50 5.00 -7.58
N VAL A 36 3.52 4.58 -6.84
CA VAL A 36 4.79 5.30 -6.65
C VAL A 36 6.00 4.44 -7.00
N GLY A 37 7.14 5.08 -7.26
CA GLY A 37 8.36 4.45 -7.75
C GLY A 37 8.50 4.50 -9.26
N GLY A 38 9.70 4.21 -9.79
CA GLY A 38 9.98 4.29 -11.22
C GLY A 38 9.15 3.31 -12.06
N PHE A 39 8.79 2.15 -11.51
CA PHE A 39 7.99 1.17 -12.25
C PHE A 39 6.54 1.62 -12.49
N SER A 40 6.03 2.56 -11.69
CA SER A 40 4.71 3.16 -11.89
C SER A 40 4.63 4.10 -13.10
N GLU A 41 5.76 4.41 -13.75
CA GLU A 41 5.77 5.12 -15.04
C GLU A 41 5.38 4.21 -16.20
N SER A 42 5.39 2.88 -16.00
CA SER A 42 4.98 1.91 -17.03
C SER A 42 3.49 2.06 -17.36
N PRO A 43 3.13 2.43 -18.61
CA PRO A 43 1.73 2.51 -19.01
C PRO A 43 1.02 1.16 -18.92
N PHE A 44 1.75 0.07 -19.17
CA PHE A 44 1.22 -1.28 -19.07
C PHE A 44 0.82 -1.63 -17.64
N LEU A 45 1.72 -1.40 -16.66
CA LEU A 45 1.41 -1.64 -15.25
C LEU A 45 0.24 -0.76 -14.78
N LYS A 46 0.24 0.51 -15.18
CA LYS A 46 -0.87 1.42 -14.86
C LYS A 46 -2.20 0.87 -15.35
N ASN A 47 -2.26 0.45 -16.61
CA ASN A 47 -3.48 -0.09 -17.21
C ASN A 47 -3.95 -1.37 -16.51
N GLU A 48 -3.03 -2.29 -16.17
CA GLU A 48 -3.36 -3.52 -15.42
C GLU A 48 -3.98 -3.22 -14.05
N ILE A 49 -3.41 -2.28 -13.30
CA ILE A 49 -3.89 -1.91 -11.96
C ILE A 49 -5.22 -1.13 -12.06
N VAL A 50 -5.32 -0.16 -12.96
CA VAL A 50 -6.56 0.60 -13.20
C VAL A 50 -7.69 -0.36 -13.58
N SER A 51 -7.47 -1.23 -14.58
CA SER A 51 -8.50 -2.15 -15.07
C SER A 51 -8.98 -3.13 -14.00
N LYS A 52 -8.11 -3.52 -13.08
CA LYS A 52 -8.42 -4.50 -12.03
C LYS A 52 -9.08 -3.87 -10.80
N PHE A 53 -8.64 -2.69 -10.38
CA PHE A 53 -8.98 -2.14 -9.06
C PHE A 53 -9.81 -0.87 -9.08
N GLU A 54 -9.75 -0.06 -10.14
CA GLU A 54 -10.47 1.20 -10.20
C GLU A 54 -11.98 0.96 -10.27
N SER A 55 -12.73 1.72 -9.46
CA SER A 55 -14.18 1.62 -9.37
C SER A 55 -14.77 2.98 -8.99
N LYS A 56 -16.10 3.06 -8.88
CA LYS A 56 -16.78 4.30 -8.45
C LYS A 56 -16.33 4.80 -7.07
N THR A 57 -15.83 3.91 -6.22
CA THR A 57 -15.49 4.20 -4.81
C THR A 57 -14.00 4.11 -4.51
N LEU A 58 -13.17 3.66 -5.46
CA LEU A 58 -11.72 3.50 -5.32
C LEU A 58 -11.03 4.04 -6.57
N GLN A 59 -10.18 5.05 -6.40
CA GLN A 59 -9.43 5.68 -7.49
C GLN A 59 -7.96 5.24 -7.50
N VAL A 60 -7.41 5.01 -8.69
CA VAL A 60 -6.00 4.68 -8.88
C VAL A 60 -5.26 5.92 -9.38
N LEU A 61 -4.33 6.44 -8.57
CA LEU A 61 -3.64 7.69 -8.83
C LEU A 61 -2.14 7.46 -9.02
N VAL A 62 -1.59 8.04 -10.10
CA VAL A 62 -0.14 8.10 -10.34
C VAL A 62 0.30 9.56 -10.18
N PRO A 63 1.13 9.89 -9.17
CA PRO A 63 1.66 11.24 -9.03
C PRO A 63 2.46 11.67 -10.27
N ARG A 64 2.57 12.99 -10.51
CA ARG A 64 3.29 13.54 -11.69
C ARG A 64 4.73 13.04 -11.83
N ARG A 65 5.41 12.76 -10.71
CA ARG A 65 6.79 12.27 -10.67
C ARG A 65 6.89 11.10 -9.69
N PRO A 66 6.37 9.90 -10.04
CA PRO A 66 6.24 8.79 -9.11
C PRO A 66 7.59 8.29 -8.57
N GLN A 67 8.66 8.42 -9.36
CA GLN A 67 10.04 8.05 -8.99
C GLN A 67 10.62 8.89 -7.85
N VAL A 68 10.13 10.12 -7.63
CA VAL A 68 10.59 11.00 -6.53
C VAL A 68 9.50 11.29 -5.49
N SER A 69 8.30 10.72 -5.60
CA SER A 69 7.21 10.99 -4.68
C SER A 69 7.57 10.68 -3.22
N VAL A 70 8.27 9.56 -3.00
CA VAL A 70 8.66 9.12 -1.65
C VAL A 70 9.67 10.09 -1.02
N ILE A 71 10.74 10.45 -1.74
CA ILE A 71 11.76 11.37 -1.20
C ILE A 71 11.22 12.78 -0.99
N ARG A 72 10.31 13.25 -1.85
CA ARG A 72 9.61 14.52 -1.66
C ARG A 72 8.76 14.51 -0.39
N GLY A 73 7.99 13.44 -0.17
CA GLY A 73 7.23 13.27 1.07
C GLY A 73 8.13 13.23 2.30
N ALA A 74 9.28 12.55 2.22
CA ALA A 74 10.26 12.50 3.29
C ALA A 74 10.87 13.89 3.60
N ALA A 75 11.22 14.67 2.57
CA ALA A 75 11.72 16.03 2.75
C ALA A 75 10.67 16.95 3.38
N MET A 76 9.41 16.88 2.93
CA MET A 76 8.30 17.62 3.53
C MET A 76 8.07 17.23 5.00
N TYR A 77 8.17 15.93 5.31
CA TYR A 77 8.11 15.45 6.69
C TYR A 77 9.26 15.99 7.55
N GLY A 78 10.48 16.05 7.01
CA GLY A 78 11.63 16.63 7.71
C GLY A 78 11.45 18.11 8.03
N LEU A 79 10.80 18.88 7.15
CA LEU A 79 10.48 20.30 7.37
C LEU A 79 9.38 20.50 8.42
N ASN A 80 8.38 19.62 8.47
CA ASN A 80 7.31 19.69 9.46
C ASN A 80 6.92 18.30 9.98
N PRO A 81 7.64 17.77 10.99
CA PRO A 81 7.38 16.43 11.53
C PRO A 81 6.00 16.28 12.18
N ARG A 82 5.38 17.39 12.61
CA ARG A 82 4.03 17.40 13.23
C ARG A 82 2.91 17.05 12.25
N THR A 83 3.20 16.94 10.96
CA THR A 83 2.22 16.57 9.93
C THR A 83 1.72 15.13 10.06
N ILE A 84 2.48 14.24 10.71
CA ILE A 84 2.11 12.83 10.91
C ILE A 84 1.57 12.63 12.33
N SER A 85 0.30 12.23 12.44
CA SER A 85 -0.36 12.00 13.73
C SER A 85 0.04 10.66 14.38
N SER A 86 0.23 9.61 13.58
CA SER A 86 0.59 8.28 14.07
C SER A 86 1.31 7.46 13.00
N ARG A 87 1.96 6.38 13.43
CA ARG A 87 2.55 5.35 12.57
C ARG A 87 2.26 3.97 13.16
N ILE A 88 1.99 3.00 12.30
CA ILE A 88 1.75 1.61 12.70
C ILE A 88 3.06 0.82 12.56
N ALA A 89 3.40 0.01 13.56
CA ALA A 89 4.56 -0.87 13.50
C ALA A 89 4.39 -1.91 12.40
N LYS A 90 5.42 -2.12 11.58
CA LYS A 90 5.37 -3.05 10.43
C LYS A 90 5.19 -4.51 10.84
N LYS A 91 5.66 -4.88 12.03
CA LYS A 91 5.60 -6.23 12.56
C LYS A 91 5.06 -6.18 13.97
N THR A 92 4.31 -7.22 14.34
CA THR A 92 3.97 -7.50 15.73
C THR A 92 5.24 -7.96 16.45
N TYR A 93 5.50 -7.37 17.61
CA TYR A 93 6.57 -7.80 18.51
C TYR A 93 5.93 -8.59 19.65
N GLY A 94 6.43 -9.80 19.90
CA GLY A 94 5.97 -10.67 20.98
C GLY A 94 7.16 -11.39 21.60
N ILE A 95 7.02 -11.78 22.87
CA ILE A 95 8.01 -12.59 23.59
C ILE A 95 7.39 -13.96 23.89
N ASN A 96 8.22 -15.01 23.88
CA ASN A 96 7.77 -16.33 24.31
C ASN A 96 7.73 -16.38 25.84
N THR A 97 6.58 -16.70 26.41
CA THR A 97 6.38 -16.82 27.87
C THR A 97 5.85 -18.20 28.21
N LYS A 98 6.32 -18.77 29.32
CA LYS A 98 5.79 -20.05 29.84
C LYS A 98 4.35 -19.94 30.34
N TYR A 99 3.91 -18.73 30.68
CA TYR A 99 2.57 -18.45 31.18
C TYR A 99 1.79 -17.65 30.14
N GLN A 100 0.51 -17.97 30.00
CA GLN A 100 -0.40 -17.23 29.16
C GLN A 100 -0.67 -15.86 29.79
N ILE A 101 -0.20 -14.80 29.13
CA ILE A 101 -0.56 -13.44 29.51
C ILE A 101 -1.99 -13.22 29.00
N ILE A 102 -2.93 -13.14 29.92
CA ILE A 102 -4.31 -12.76 29.62
C ILE A 102 -4.27 -11.26 29.31
N MET A 103 -4.35 -10.91 28.02
CA MET A 103 -4.51 -9.51 27.62
C MET A 103 -5.91 -9.08 28.05
N LEU A 104 -6.00 -8.24 29.09
CA LEU A 104 -7.25 -7.57 29.46
C LEU A 104 -7.67 -6.72 28.26
N GLN A 105 -8.68 -7.18 27.53
CA GLN A 105 -9.36 -6.37 26.52
C GLN A 105 -10.27 -5.38 27.25
N ASN A 106 -9.93 -4.10 27.18
CA ASN A 106 -10.86 -2.98 27.45
C ASN A 106 -11.72 -2.73 26.23
#